data_AF-A0A9W6DPU4-F1
#
_entry.id   AF-A0A9W6DPU4-F1
#
_cell.length_a   1.000
_cell.length_b   1.000
_cell.length_c   1.000
_cell.angle_alpha   90.00
_cell.angle_beta   90.00
_cell.angle_gamma   90.00
#
_symmetry.space_group_name_H-M   'P 1'
#
loop_
_entity.id
_entity.type
_entity.pdbx_description
1 polymer ?
#
loop_
_entity_poly.entity_id
_entity_poly.type
_entity_poly.pdbx_seq_one_letter_code
_entity_poly.pdbx_strand_id
1 'polypeptide(L)'
;MESLSNLPYELLAMINAYAADWVGLESLLEVSPQLKELFTGDADTKVHLDAIRLVESILQQNPVMRYDLHSLFRMVLKLRQPSMADVSLAEFMAQDHSLSLMASLSSITPAMLKETVSIAANIQRLACACLTTLLCRVRKVQPSCWKKVVTDGTEPYQPREAGPPSWIEEYRVYRALWHLQLYSDLSIAGERLNWPQSEVEEWWFERMGWDQVPVVLGEEVRTLSECLEALCQVKPILRPTKGQATGVYTEKHLFDICLVSRLPYASQLRRRFHVWTPSPPPKIPDADDGLPMDIWGQGVESIHWNRISAIFRASQLRTSTHPARYQVCRIQDSRPWRALGMPIWDTWRCYCLGLCPSKYRRGEHPGPIPAPDGSLVAKGCIPVARGSEVDYRISVFIHARMQMEEHEREESVSDGELARRIHSKQ
;
A
#
# COMPACT_ATOMS: atom_id res chain seq x y z
N MET A 1 -24.14 -18.17 20.73
CA MET A 1 -23.85 -17.47 19.45
C MET A 1 -25.13 -17.15 18.67
N GLU A 2 -26.30 -17.06 19.31
CA GLU A 2 -27.63 -16.92 18.66
C GLU A 2 -28.12 -15.46 18.46
N SER A 3 -27.28 -14.43 18.69
CA SER A 3 -27.82 -13.05 18.79
C SER A 3 -27.94 -12.29 17.47
N LEU A 4 -27.16 -12.65 16.43
CA LEU A 4 -27.16 -11.93 15.14
C LEU A 4 -28.18 -12.48 14.13
N SER A 5 -28.56 -13.76 14.24
CA SER A 5 -29.53 -14.41 13.35
C SER A 5 -30.95 -13.89 13.50
N ASN A 6 -31.26 -13.22 14.63
CA ASN A 6 -32.58 -12.67 14.93
C ASN A 6 -32.70 -11.16 14.60
N LEU A 7 -31.62 -10.52 14.14
CA LEU A 7 -31.67 -9.11 13.77
C LEU A 7 -32.42 -8.93 12.44
N PRO A 8 -33.32 -7.94 12.33
CA PRO A 8 -33.88 -7.54 11.06
C PRO A 8 -32.80 -7.13 10.06
N TYR A 9 -33.05 -7.40 8.78
CA TYR A 9 -32.15 -7.05 7.68
C TYR A 9 -31.75 -5.57 7.69
N GLU A 10 -32.68 -4.68 8.04
CA GLU A 10 -32.45 -3.23 8.08
C GLU A 10 -31.36 -2.87 9.11
N LEU A 11 -31.35 -3.52 10.27
CA LEU A 11 -30.31 -3.31 11.28
C LEU A 11 -28.97 -3.87 10.81
N LEU A 12 -28.95 -5.01 10.13
CA LEU A 12 -27.74 -5.58 9.55
C LEU A 12 -27.15 -4.66 8.45
N ALA A 13 -28.01 -4.08 7.61
CA ALA A 13 -27.61 -3.10 6.61
C ALA A 13 -27.05 -1.82 7.25
N MET A 14 -27.64 -1.34 8.35
CA MET A 14 -27.12 -0.20 9.10
C MET A 14 -25.76 -0.50 9.75
N ILE A 15 -25.58 -1.69 10.34
CA ILE A 15 -24.30 -2.13 10.90
C ILE A 15 -23.23 -2.15 9.80
N ASN A 16 -23.56 -2.73 8.64
CA ASN A 16 -22.67 -2.79 7.50
C ASN A 16 -22.26 -1.40 6.99
N ALA A 17 -23.23 -0.49 6.85
CA ALA A 17 -22.98 0.88 6.40
C ALA A 17 -22.13 1.68 7.40
N TYR A 18 -22.33 1.45 8.71
CA TYR A 18 -21.58 2.13 9.77
C TYR A 18 -20.15 1.61 9.92
N ALA A 19 -19.97 0.28 9.89
CA ALA A 19 -18.64 -0.32 9.97
C ALA A 19 -17.84 -0.09 8.67
N ALA A 20 -18.53 -0.15 7.53
CA ALA A 20 -17.99 0.06 6.19
C ALA A 20 -16.70 -0.73 5.94
N ASP A 21 -16.64 -1.98 6.39
CA ASP A 21 -15.43 -2.79 6.36
C ASP A 21 -15.69 -4.19 5.78
N TRP A 22 -14.73 -4.68 4.98
CA TRP A 22 -14.91 -5.88 4.18
C TRP A 22 -14.84 -7.15 5.02
N VAL A 23 -14.00 -7.16 6.05
CA VAL A 23 -13.84 -8.31 6.95
C VAL A 23 -15.08 -8.49 7.82
N GLY A 24 -15.70 -7.40 8.24
CA GLY A 24 -16.98 -7.33 8.94
C GLY A 24 -18.10 -7.86 8.07
N LEU A 25 -18.22 -7.41 6.81
CA LEU A 25 -19.20 -7.97 5.87
C LEU A 25 -18.99 -9.48 5.65
N GLU A 26 -17.76 -9.92 5.38
CA GLU A 26 -17.48 -11.34 5.19
C GLU A 26 -17.85 -12.17 6.43
N SER A 27 -17.51 -11.68 7.63
CA SER A 27 -17.88 -12.33 8.90
C SER A 27 -19.39 -12.36 9.10
N LEU A 28 -20.10 -11.27 8.75
CA LEU A 28 -21.57 -11.21 8.79
C LEU A 28 -22.22 -12.23 7.85
N LEU A 29 -21.64 -12.46 6.66
CA LEU A 29 -22.11 -13.49 5.73
C LEU A 29 -21.89 -14.92 6.26
N GLU A 30 -20.93 -15.13 7.15
CA GLU A 30 -20.72 -16.44 7.80
C GLU A 30 -21.72 -16.69 8.93
N VAL A 31 -22.04 -15.66 9.72
CA VAL A 31 -22.87 -15.80 10.94
C VAL A 31 -24.35 -15.49 10.75
N SER A 32 -24.74 -14.78 9.68
CA SER A 32 -26.14 -14.42 9.39
C SER A 32 -26.66 -15.20 8.17
N PRO A 33 -27.57 -16.18 8.37
CA PRO A 33 -28.20 -16.89 7.27
C PRO A 33 -28.95 -15.97 6.30
N GLN A 34 -29.61 -14.93 6.82
CA GLN A 34 -30.36 -13.96 6.02
C GLN A 34 -29.46 -13.21 5.04
N LEU A 35 -28.30 -12.71 5.50
CA LEU A 35 -27.35 -12.05 4.60
C LEU A 35 -26.69 -13.05 3.65
N LYS A 36 -26.38 -14.25 4.14
CA LYS A 36 -25.80 -15.31 3.33
C LYS A 36 -26.69 -15.65 2.13
N GLU A 37 -28.00 -15.70 2.34
CA GLU A 37 -28.99 -16.00 1.29
C GLU A 37 -28.93 -15.00 0.13
N LEU A 38 -28.67 -13.72 0.41
CA LEU A 38 -28.54 -12.67 -0.62
C LEU A 38 -27.36 -12.91 -1.58
N PHE A 39 -26.35 -13.67 -1.12
CA PHE A 39 -25.12 -13.98 -1.86
C PHE A 39 -25.07 -15.45 -2.31
N THR A 40 -26.17 -16.21 -2.16
CA THR A 40 -26.29 -17.58 -2.66
C THR A 40 -27.12 -17.64 -3.94
N GLY A 41 -26.67 -18.45 -4.88
CA GLY A 41 -27.34 -18.73 -6.15
C GLY A 41 -26.40 -19.49 -7.08
N ASP A 42 -26.96 -20.10 -8.12
CA ASP A 42 -26.18 -20.74 -9.18
C ASP A 42 -25.63 -19.71 -10.18
N ALA A 43 -24.94 -20.18 -11.22
CA ALA A 43 -24.35 -19.33 -12.25
C ALA A 43 -25.39 -18.54 -13.07
N ASP A 44 -26.64 -19.01 -13.09
CA ASP A 44 -27.74 -18.42 -13.88
C ASP A 44 -28.66 -17.52 -13.03
N THR A 45 -28.51 -17.57 -11.70
CA THR A 45 -29.28 -16.77 -10.76
C THR A 45 -28.80 -15.32 -10.79
N LYS A 46 -29.74 -14.39 -10.99
CA LYS A 46 -29.46 -12.95 -10.87
C LYS A 46 -29.16 -12.59 -9.42
N VAL A 47 -28.13 -11.77 -9.20
CA VAL A 47 -27.79 -11.30 -7.86
C VAL A 47 -28.91 -10.46 -7.24
N HIS A 48 -29.14 -10.66 -5.94
CA HIS A 48 -30.14 -9.91 -5.20
C HIS A 48 -29.76 -8.43 -5.13
N LEU A 49 -30.71 -7.52 -5.39
CA LEU A 49 -30.46 -6.08 -5.38
C LEU A 49 -29.90 -5.59 -4.05
N ASP A 50 -30.36 -6.17 -2.95
CA ASP A 50 -29.87 -5.82 -1.62
C ASP A 50 -28.42 -6.25 -1.37
N ALA A 51 -27.94 -7.35 -1.96
CA ALA A 51 -26.53 -7.71 -1.90
C ALA A 51 -25.65 -6.64 -2.58
N ILE A 52 -26.09 -6.14 -3.74
CA ILE A 52 -25.40 -5.04 -4.42
C ILE A 52 -25.43 -3.76 -3.59
N ARG A 53 -26.58 -3.42 -2.98
CA ARG A 53 -26.70 -2.24 -2.12
C ARG A 53 -25.76 -2.29 -0.92
N LEU A 54 -25.59 -3.46 -0.29
CA LEU A 54 -24.63 -3.64 0.80
C LEU A 54 -23.20 -3.38 0.34
N VAL A 55 -22.80 -3.95 -0.81
CA VAL A 55 -21.46 -3.76 -1.37
C VAL A 55 -21.22 -2.31 -1.81
N GLU A 56 -22.17 -1.69 -2.50
CA GLU A 56 -22.11 -0.28 -2.90
C GLU A 56 -22.05 0.65 -1.69
N SER A 57 -22.76 0.32 -0.60
CA SER A 57 -22.68 1.07 0.65
C SER A 57 -21.25 1.04 1.21
N ILE A 58 -20.57 -0.11 1.24
CA ILE A 58 -19.16 -0.16 1.67
C ILE A 58 -18.27 0.61 0.70
N LEU A 59 -18.44 0.46 -0.61
CA LEU A 59 -17.63 1.18 -1.61
C LEU A 59 -17.71 2.71 -1.44
N GLN A 60 -18.87 3.23 -1.00
CA GLN A 60 -19.10 4.66 -0.77
C GLN A 60 -18.63 5.13 0.61
N GLN A 61 -18.84 4.33 1.65
CA GLN A 61 -18.60 4.73 3.04
C GLN A 61 -17.19 4.37 3.54
N ASN A 62 -16.55 3.37 2.95
CA ASN A 62 -15.21 2.97 3.37
C ASN A 62 -14.19 4.09 3.03
N PRO A 63 -13.42 4.58 4.04
CA PRO A 63 -12.53 5.72 3.87
C PRO A 63 -11.45 5.60 2.79
N VAL A 64 -11.03 4.40 2.42
CA VAL A 64 -10.03 4.21 1.36
C VAL A 64 -10.67 3.87 0.01
N MET A 65 -11.84 3.24 -0.01
CA MET A 65 -12.50 2.84 -1.27
C MET A 65 -13.02 4.02 -2.09
N ARG A 66 -13.41 5.11 -1.43
CA ARG A 66 -14.02 6.28 -2.06
C ARG A 66 -13.10 7.00 -3.07
N TYR A 67 -11.78 6.82 -2.97
CA TYR A 67 -10.79 7.53 -3.79
C TYR A 67 -10.17 6.60 -4.85
N ASP A 68 -10.94 6.32 -5.90
CA ASP A 68 -10.62 5.48 -7.07
C ASP A 68 -10.47 3.97 -6.84
N LEU A 69 -10.29 3.50 -5.60
CA LEU A 69 -10.14 2.07 -5.34
C LEU A 69 -11.43 1.29 -5.58
N HIS A 70 -12.60 1.93 -5.47
CA HIS A 70 -13.87 1.34 -5.89
C HIS A 70 -13.90 1.01 -7.38
N SER A 71 -13.21 1.78 -8.23
CA SER A 71 -13.08 1.49 -9.66
C SER A 71 -12.24 0.22 -9.86
N LEU A 72 -11.16 0.04 -9.09
CA LEU A 72 -10.36 -1.19 -9.13
C LEU A 72 -11.17 -2.42 -8.69
N PHE A 73 -11.99 -2.30 -7.64
CA PHE A 73 -12.93 -3.35 -7.24
C PHE A 73 -13.85 -3.74 -8.40
N ARG A 74 -14.43 -2.75 -9.08
CA ARG A 74 -15.37 -2.98 -10.19
C ARG A 74 -14.68 -3.54 -11.42
N MET A 75 -13.46 -3.11 -11.73
CA MET A 75 -12.64 -3.71 -12.79
C MET A 75 -12.40 -5.19 -12.51
N VAL A 76 -11.96 -5.52 -11.29
CA VAL A 76 -11.73 -6.89 -10.84
C VAL A 76 -13.00 -7.74 -10.94
N LEU A 77 -14.16 -7.21 -10.51
CA LEU A 77 -15.45 -7.90 -10.66
C LEU A 77 -15.81 -8.15 -12.14
N LYS A 78 -15.66 -7.13 -13.00
CA LYS A 78 -15.95 -7.23 -14.43
C LYS A 78 -15.06 -8.25 -15.13
N LEU A 79 -13.75 -8.24 -14.86
CA LEU A 79 -12.79 -9.19 -15.44
C LEU A 79 -13.11 -10.64 -15.13
N ARG A 80 -13.81 -10.92 -14.02
CA ARG A 80 -14.25 -12.28 -13.69
C ARG A 80 -15.56 -12.69 -14.35
N GLN A 81 -16.25 -11.79 -15.06
CA GLN A 81 -17.51 -12.12 -15.74
C GLN A 81 -17.23 -13.10 -16.90
N PRO A 82 -17.85 -14.29 -16.91
CA PRO A 82 -17.69 -15.24 -18.01
C PRO A 82 -18.25 -14.70 -19.33
N SER A 83 -19.26 -13.84 -19.24
CA SER A 83 -19.98 -13.25 -20.38
C SER A 83 -19.32 -12.00 -20.95
N MET A 84 -18.07 -11.67 -20.57
CA MET A 84 -17.33 -10.63 -21.28
C MET A 84 -17.22 -11.04 -22.74
N ALA A 85 -17.85 -10.27 -23.63
CA ALA A 85 -17.72 -10.44 -25.07
C ALA A 85 -16.26 -10.27 -25.53
N ASP A 86 -15.97 -10.53 -26.81
CA ASP A 86 -14.69 -10.21 -27.48
C ASP A 86 -14.41 -8.69 -27.44
N VAL A 87 -14.06 -8.20 -26.25
CA VAL A 87 -13.71 -6.81 -25.94
C VAL A 87 -12.20 -6.78 -25.91
N SER A 88 -11.58 -5.85 -26.64
CA SER A 88 -10.14 -5.63 -26.58
C SER A 88 -9.71 -5.05 -25.22
N LEU A 89 -8.43 -5.20 -24.85
CA LEU A 89 -7.90 -4.59 -23.63
C LEU A 89 -8.14 -3.07 -23.62
N ALA A 90 -7.90 -2.39 -24.75
CA ALA A 90 -8.11 -0.95 -24.89
C ALA A 90 -9.57 -0.54 -24.67
N GLU A 91 -10.53 -1.28 -25.25
CA GLU A 91 -11.96 -1.03 -25.04
C GLU A 91 -12.37 -1.28 -23.60
N PHE A 92 -11.84 -2.33 -22.95
CA PHE A 92 -12.09 -2.59 -21.53
C PHE A 92 -11.61 -1.42 -20.68
N MET A 93 -10.38 -0.94 -20.91
CA MET A 93 -9.77 0.14 -20.12
C MET A 93 -10.41 1.50 -20.36
N ALA A 94 -11.01 1.72 -21.54
CA ALA A 94 -11.74 2.94 -21.87
C ALA A 94 -13.12 3.02 -21.19
N GLN A 95 -13.62 1.93 -20.60
CA GLN A 95 -14.91 1.95 -19.89
C GLN A 95 -14.84 2.80 -18.62
N ASP A 96 -15.95 3.48 -18.33
CA ASP A 96 -16.12 4.12 -17.03
C ASP A 96 -16.39 3.08 -15.93
N HIS A 97 -15.35 2.77 -15.16
CA HIS A 97 -15.43 1.88 -14.00
C HIS A 97 -15.86 2.59 -12.71
N SER A 98 -16.07 3.91 -12.75
CA SER A 98 -16.56 4.69 -11.61
C SER A 98 -18.09 4.63 -11.43
N LEU A 99 -18.81 4.09 -12.42
CA LEU A 99 -20.26 3.90 -12.36
C LEU A 99 -20.66 2.82 -11.34
N SER A 100 -21.78 3.06 -10.66
CA SER A 100 -22.34 2.12 -9.68
C SER A 100 -22.63 0.75 -10.29
N LEU A 101 -22.42 -0.31 -9.50
CA LEU A 101 -22.81 -1.69 -9.86
C LEU A 101 -24.30 -1.80 -10.20
N MET A 102 -25.14 -0.88 -9.70
CA MET A 102 -26.55 -0.78 -10.02
C MET A 102 -26.82 -0.45 -11.50
N ALA A 103 -25.84 0.08 -12.24
CA ALA A 103 -25.94 0.32 -13.67
C ALA A 103 -25.66 -0.94 -14.51
N SER A 104 -25.06 -1.99 -13.92
CA SER A 104 -24.64 -3.22 -14.60
C SER A 104 -25.25 -4.48 -13.95
N LEU A 105 -26.54 -4.44 -13.60
CA LEU A 105 -27.23 -5.51 -12.86
C LEU A 105 -27.33 -6.83 -13.61
N SER A 106 -27.36 -6.79 -14.95
CA SER A 106 -27.68 -7.96 -15.78
C SER A 106 -26.56 -8.99 -15.88
N SER A 107 -25.33 -8.69 -15.46
CA SER A 107 -24.16 -9.56 -15.64
C SER A 107 -23.47 -10.02 -14.36
N ILE A 108 -24.00 -9.67 -13.18
CA ILE A 108 -23.39 -10.01 -11.89
C ILE A 108 -24.14 -11.19 -11.26
N THR A 109 -23.42 -12.28 -10.97
CA THR A 109 -23.96 -13.43 -10.24
C THR A 109 -23.66 -13.30 -8.73
N PRO A 110 -24.45 -13.95 -7.85
CA PRO A 110 -24.20 -13.98 -6.41
C PRO A 110 -22.80 -14.50 -6.07
N ALA A 111 -22.37 -15.58 -6.74
CA ALA A 111 -21.07 -16.21 -6.51
C ALA A 111 -19.91 -15.25 -6.80
N MET A 112 -19.98 -14.50 -7.90
CA MET A 112 -18.97 -13.52 -8.27
C MET A 112 -18.89 -12.35 -7.28
N LEU A 113 -20.04 -11.84 -6.87
CA LEU A 113 -20.09 -10.75 -5.90
C LEU A 113 -19.50 -11.21 -4.56
N LYS A 114 -19.86 -12.41 -4.10
CA LYS A 114 -19.33 -13.03 -2.89
C LYS A 114 -17.82 -13.25 -2.95
N GLU A 115 -17.31 -13.78 -4.07
CA GLU A 115 -15.87 -13.97 -4.28
C GLU A 115 -15.12 -12.63 -4.22
N THR A 116 -15.68 -11.60 -4.86
CA THR A 116 -15.05 -10.26 -4.87
C THR A 116 -15.07 -9.61 -3.48
N VAL A 117 -16.15 -9.80 -2.70
CA VAL A 117 -16.19 -9.42 -1.28
C VAL A 117 -15.11 -10.15 -0.49
N SER A 118 -14.94 -11.46 -0.71
CA SER A 118 -13.91 -12.26 -0.03
C SER A 118 -12.49 -11.78 -0.36
N ILE A 119 -12.28 -11.33 -1.60
CA ILE A 119 -11.01 -10.74 -2.03
C ILE A 119 -10.77 -9.38 -1.38
N ALA A 120 -11.79 -8.53 -1.30
CA ALA A 120 -11.68 -7.25 -0.61
C ALA A 120 -11.38 -7.44 0.89
N ALA A 121 -12.01 -8.44 1.53
CA ALA A 121 -11.72 -8.83 2.91
C ALA A 121 -10.29 -9.36 3.06
N ASN A 122 -9.82 -10.18 2.12
CA ASN A 122 -8.43 -10.65 2.08
C ASN A 122 -7.45 -9.48 1.94
N ILE A 123 -7.70 -8.54 1.04
CA ILE A 123 -6.88 -7.32 0.86
C ILE A 123 -6.81 -6.52 2.16
N GLN A 124 -7.92 -6.32 2.87
CA GLN A 124 -7.92 -5.63 4.17
C GLN A 124 -7.03 -6.35 5.20
N ARG A 125 -7.12 -7.68 5.30
CA ARG A 125 -6.24 -8.47 6.20
C ARG A 125 -4.77 -8.34 5.83
N LEU A 126 -4.44 -8.45 4.54
CA LEU A 126 -3.08 -8.28 4.04
C LEU A 126 -2.55 -6.86 4.29
N ALA A 127 -3.39 -5.84 4.10
CA ALA A 127 -3.02 -4.45 4.36
C ALA A 127 -2.62 -4.26 5.82
N CYS A 128 -3.43 -4.77 6.75
CA CYS A 128 -3.15 -4.73 8.18
C CYS A 128 -1.83 -5.45 8.53
N ALA A 129 -1.60 -6.62 7.94
CA ALA A 129 -0.38 -7.40 8.14
C ALA A 129 0.87 -6.68 7.62
N CYS A 130 0.80 -6.13 6.40
CA CYS A 130 1.88 -5.35 5.79
C CYS A 130 2.20 -4.10 6.61
N LEU A 131 1.20 -3.28 6.94
CA LEU A 131 1.37 -2.06 7.73
C LEU A 131 2.00 -2.36 9.09
N THR A 132 1.48 -3.36 9.81
CA THR A 132 2.04 -3.78 11.11
C THR A 132 3.51 -4.15 10.97
N THR A 133 3.84 -4.94 9.94
CA THR A 133 5.20 -5.44 9.72
C THR A 133 6.17 -4.33 9.36
N LEU A 134 5.80 -3.49 8.40
CA LEU A 134 6.63 -2.36 7.97
C LEU A 134 6.81 -1.36 9.11
N LEU A 135 5.75 -1.07 9.88
CA LEU A 135 5.81 -0.19 11.04
C LEU A 135 6.72 -0.75 12.14
N CYS A 136 6.63 -2.05 12.43
CA CYS A 136 7.54 -2.71 13.38
C CYS A 136 9.00 -2.62 12.92
N ARG A 137 9.28 -2.82 11.63
CA ARG A 137 10.65 -2.72 11.09
C ARG A 137 11.20 -1.30 11.19
N VAL A 138 10.43 -0.29 10.78
CA VAL A 138 10.92 1.10 10.82
C VAL A 138 11.13 1.59 12.25
N ARG A 139 10.29 1.18 13.21
CA ARG A 139 10.45 1.50 14.64
C ARG A 139 11.70 0.88 15.29
N LYS A 140 12.24 -0.21 14.73
CA LYS A 140 13.48 -0.82 15.22
C LYS A 140 14.74 -0.08 14.80
N VAL A 141 14.64 0.82 13.80
CA VAL A 141 15.80 1.59 13.35
C VAL A 141 16.18 2.60 14.42
N GLN A 142 17.47 2.65 14.76
CA GLN A 142 18.04 3.66 15.65
C GLN A 142 18.73 4.74 14.80
N PRO A 143 18.03 5.82 14.44
CA PRO A 143 18.59 6.85 13.58
C PRO A 143 19.70 7.63 14.28
N SER A 144 20.53 8.30 13.48
CA SER A 144 21.61 9.17 13.95
C SER A 144 21.63 10.46 13.13
N CYS A 145 22.00 11.57 13.76
CA CYS A 145 22.16 12.88 13.13
C CYS A 145 23.60 13.40 13.29
N TRP A 146 23.95 14.43 12.53
CA TRP A 146 25.20 15.14 12.72
C TRP A 146 25.13 15.96 14.00
N LYS A 147 26.25 16.03 14.74
CA LYS A 147 26.36 16.94 15.87
C LYS A 147 26.33 18.39 15.39
N LYS A 148 25.95 19.31 16.30
CA LYS A 148 25.87 20.77 16.03
C LYS A 148 27.14 21.34 15.40
N VAL A 149 28.32 20.81 15.71
CA VAL A 149 29.58 21.13 15.05
C VAL A 149 29.96 19.95 14.15
N VAL A 150 30.03 20.19 12.84
CA VAL A 150 30.18 19.13 11.80
C VAL A 150 31.47 18.32 11.98
N THR A 151 32.47 18.88 12.67
CA THR A 151 33.74 18.23 13.00
C THR A 151 33.61 17.11 14.04
N ASP A 152 32.52 17.07 14.81
CA ASP A 152 32.44 16.28 16.06
C ASP A 152 31.80 14.89 15.88
N GLY A 153 31.51 14.51 14.63
CA GLY A 153 30.91 13.23 14.27
C GLY A 153 29.37 13.25 14.30
N THR A 154 28.78 12.13 14.70
CA THR A 154 27.33 11.88 14.71
C THR A 154 26.84 11.53 16.11
N GLU A 155 25.55 11.71 16.38
CA GLU A 155 24.91 11.37 17.64
C GLU A 155 23.55 10.67 17.41
N PRO A 156 23.09 9.81 18.35
CA PRO A 156 21.79 9.17 18.24
C PRO A 156 20.67 10.20 18.14
N TYR A 157 19.77 10.02 17.17
CA TYR A 157 18.54 10.80 17.08
C TYR A 157 17.45 10.06 17.85
N GLN A 158 16.72 10.75 18.72
CA GLN A 158 15.58 10.19 19.44
C GLN A 158 14.32 10.38 18.59
N PRO A 159 13.75 9.32 17.98
CA PRO A 159 12.56 9.45 17.15
C PRO A 159 11.37 9.87 18.00
N ARG A 160 10.50 10.69 17.41
CA ARG A 160 9.17 10.94 17.96
C ARG A 160 8.25 9.77 17.59
N GLU A 161 7.32 9.42 18.48
CA GLU A 161 6.28 8.46 18.13
C GLU A 161 5.24 9.12 17.23
N ALA A 162 5.14 8.66 15.98
CA ALA A 162 4.17 9.17 15.01
C ALA A 162 2.76 8.56 15.20
N GLY A 163 2.64 7.49 16.00
CA GLY A 163 1.38 6.81 16.25
C GLY A 163 1.06 5.72 15.22
N PRO A 164 -0.21 5.27 15.13
CA PRO A 164 -0.67 4.29 14.15
C PRO A 164 -0.50 4.81 12.70
N PRO A 165 -0.65 3.94 11.68
CA PRO A 165 -0.68 4.37 10.28
C PRO A 165 -1.70 5.50 10.06
N SER A 166 -1.31 6.53 9.30
CA SER A 166 -2.25 7.58 8.90
C SER A 166 -3.11 7.11 7.73
N TRP A 167 -4.25 7.76 7.48
CA TRP A 167 -5.16 7.39 6.39
C TRP A 167 -4.45 7.26 5.03
N ILE A 168 -3.53 8.18 4.69
CA ILE A 168 -2.82 8.13 3.40
C ILE A 168 -1.87 6.92 3.33
N GLU A 169 -1.26 6.54 4.45
CA GLU A 169 -0.39 5.37 4.52
C GLU A 169 -1.21 4.09 4.34
N GLU A 170 -2.39 4.01 4.97
CA GLU A 170 -3.35 2.94 4.73
C GLU A 170 -3.79 2.91 3.27
N TYR A 171 -4.22 4.05 2.71
CA TYR A 171 -4.66 4.17 1.32
C TYR A 171 -3.61 3.66 0.34
N ARG A 172 -2.33 4.05 0.48
CA ARG A 172 -1.24 3.59 -0.40
C ARG A 172 -1.07 2.08 -0.35
N VAL A 173 -1.23 1.47 0.84
CA VAL A 173 -1.18 0.02 0.97
C VAL A 173 -2.35 -0.66 0.26
N TYR A 174 -3.58 -0.18 0.50
CA TYR A 174 -4.76 -0.70 -0.19
C TYR A 174 -4.66 -0.54 -1.71
N ARG A 175 -4.19 0.62 -2.18
CA ARG A 175 -3.96 0.90 -3.59
C ARG A 175 -3.01 -0.11 -4.21
N ALA A 176 -1.86 -0.31 -3.61
CA ALA A 176 -0.87 -1.27 -4.09
C ALA A 176 -1.42 -2.71 -4.14
N LEU A 177 -2.15 -3.16 -3.11
CA LEU A 177 -2.77 -4.49 -3.10
C LEU A 177 -3.86 -4.65 -4.15
N TRP A 178 -4.74 -3.65 -4.32
CA TRP A 178 -5.76 -3.67 -5.38
C TRP A 178 -5.14 -3.71 -6.77
N HIS A 179 -4.03 -3.01 -6.97
CA HIS A 179 -3.29 -3.08 -8.22
C HIS A 179 -2.69 -4.47 -8.46
N LEU A 180 -2.07 -5.09 -7.46
CA LEU A 180 -1.57 -6.47 -7.56
C LEU A 180 -2.71 -7.45 -7.89
N GLN A 181 -3.88 -7.28 -7.27
CA GLN A 181 -5.06 -8.09 -7.56
C GLN A 181 -5.54 -7.89 -9.01
N LEU A 182 -5.68 -6.62 -9.45
CA LEU A 182 -6.10 -6.28 -10.80
C LEU A 182 -5.14 -6.86 -11.85
N TYR A 183 -3.84 -6.79 -11.62
CA TYR A 183 -2.86 -7.38 -12.54
C TYR A 183 -3.03 -8.89 -12.71
N SER A 184 -3.29 -9.59 -11.61
CA SER A 184 -3.57 -11.03 -11.61
C SER A 184 -4.82 -11.34 -12.45
N ASP A 185 -5.90 -10.58 -12.23
CA ASP A 185 -7.16 -10.76 -12.95
C ASP A 185 -7.06 -10.37 -14.44
N LEU A 186 -6.30 -9.34 -14.77
CA LEU A 186 -6.01 -8.95 -16.16
C LEU A 186 -5.23 -10.03 -16.90
N SER A 187 -4.29 -10.69 -16.22
CA SER A 187 -3.53 -11.78 -16.81
C SER A 187 -4.42 -12.98 -17.12
N ILE A 188 -5.27 -13.38 -16.15
CA ILE A 188 -6.22 -14.48 -16.32
C ILE A 188 -7.28 -14.15 -17.39
N ALA A 189 -7.83 -12.94 -17.36
CA ALA A 189 -8.81 -12.50 -18.34
C ALA A 189 -8.18 -12.36 -19.72
N GLY A 190 -6.93 -11.90 -19.81
CA GLY A 190 -6.19 -11.78 -21.06
C GLY A 190 -5.95 -13.12 -21.72
N GLU A 191 -5.58 -14.15 -20.95
CA GLU A 191 -5.51 -15.53 -21.46
C GLU A 191 -6.87 -16.02 -21.97
N ARG A 192 -7.95 -15.76 -21.21
CA ARG A 192 -9.31 -16.18 -21.58
C ARG A 192 -9.86 -15.47 -22.83
N LEU A 193 -9.56 -14.17 -22.98
CA LEU A 193 -10.05 -13.29 -24.05
C LEU A 193 -9.03 -13.14 -25.20
N ASN A 194 -7.94 -13.92 -25.17
CA ASN A 194 -6.85 -13.88 -26.14
C ASN A 194 -6.22 -12.48 -26.33
N TRP A 195 -6.12 -11.69 -25.27
CA TRP A 195 -5.38 -10.42 -25.30
C TRP A 195 -3.89 -10.68 -25.40
N PRO A 196 -3.15 -9.96 -26.27
CA PRO A 196 -1.71 -10.09 -26.35
C PRO A 196 -1.06 -9.77 -24.99
N GLN A 197 -0.24 -10.68 -24.49
CA GLN A 197 0.42 -10.50 -23.19
C GLN A 197 1.30 -9.24 -23.15
N SER A 198 1.87 -8.84 -24.29
CA SER A 198 2.62 -7.60 -24.43
C SER A 198 1.78 -6.35 -24.16
N GLU A 199 0.51 -6.33 -24.58
CA GLU A 199 -0.39 -5.20 -24.33
C GLU A 199 -0.77 -5.10 -22.85
N VAL A 200 -1.00 -6.24 -22.19
CA VAL A 200 -1.26 -6.28 -20.75
C VAL A 200 -0.05 -5.78 -19.96
N GLU A 201 1.17 -6.17 -20.37
CA GLU A 201 2.41 -5.72 -19.74
C GLU A 201 2.71 -4.24 -20.00
N GLU A 202 2.47 -3.75 -21.22
CA GLU A 202 2.61 -2.34 -21.59
C GLU A 202 1.63 -1.46 -20.80
N TRP A 203 0.35 -1.83 -20.76
CA TRP A 203 -0.65 -1.11 -19.97
C TRP A 203 -0.29 -1.09 -18.49
N TRP A 204 0.11 -2.24 -17.94
CA TRP A 204 0.52 -2.33 -16.54
C TRP A 204 1.69 -1.39 -16.27
N PHE A 205 2.65 -1.34 -17.19
CA PHE A 205 3.81 -0.48 -17.09
C PHE A 205 3.43 1.01 -17.05
N GLU A 206 2.63 1.46 -18.03
CA GLU A 206 2.14 2.84 -18.08
C GLU A 206 1.33 3.21 -16.84
N ARG A 207 0.45 2.30 -16.39
CA ARG A 207 -0.41 2.52 -15.23
C ARG A 207 0.37 2.71 -13.94
N MET A 208 1.49 2.02 -13.76
CA MET A 208 2.36 2.17 -12.60
C MET A 208 3.15 3.48 -12.60
N GLY A 209 3.18 4.20 -13.73
CA GLY A 209 3.95 5.44 -13.91
C GLY A 209 5.44 5.20 -13.73
N TRP A 210 5.95 4.07 -14.19
CA TRP A 210 7.38 3.72 -14.08
C TRP A 210 8.30 4.65 -14.88
N ASP A 211 7.75 5.35 -15.87
CA ASP A 211 8.36 6.43 -16.62
C ASP A 211 8.36 7.78 -15.86
N GLN A 212 7.54 7.89 -14.80
CA GLN A 212 7.46 9.09 -13.96
C GLN A 212 8.60 9.12 -12.94
N VAL A 213 9.06 10.33 -12.62
CA VAL A 213 10.10 10.53 -11.59
C VAL A 213 9.56 11.49 -10.51
N PRO A 214 9.38 11.03 -9.26
CA PRO A 214 9.60 9.66 -8.77
C PRO A 214 8.51 8.67 -9.20
N VAL A 215 8.86 7.39 -9.36
CA VAL A 215 7.88 6.31 -9.56
C VAL A 215 7.15 6.05 -8.25
N VAL A 216 5.98 6.69 -8.05
CA VAL A 216 5.24 6.60 -6.78
C VAL A 216 4.55 5.24 -6.65
N LEU A 217 3.57 4.98 -7.53
CA LEU A 217 2.74 3.78 -7.44
C LEU A 217 3.56 2.49 -7.63
N GLY A 218 4.47 2.46 -8.59
CA GLY A 218 5.34 1.31 -8.81
C GLY A 218 6.16 0.92 -7.56
N GLU A 219 6.73 1.88 -6.83
CA GLU A 219 7.49 1.59 -5.61
C GLU A 219 6.59 1.16 -4.45
N GLU A 220 5.35 1.64 -4.36
CA GLU A 220 4.35 1.12 -3.40
C GLU A 220 4.03 -0.36 -3.68
N VAL A 221 3.77 -0.70 -4.93
CA VAL A 221 3.48 -2.07 -5.38
C VAL A 221 4.65 -3.02 -5.12
N ARG A 222 5.88 -2.60 -5.45
CA ARG A 222 7.09 -3.39 -5.14
C ARG A 222 7.28 -3.58 -3.65
N THR A 223 7.07 -2.52 -2.86
CA THR A 223 7.21 -2.56 -1.40
C THR A 223 6.29 -3.62 -0.80
N LEU A 224 5.03 -3.65 -1.23
CA LEU A 224 4.09 -4.64 -0.72
C LEU A 224 4.32 -6.04 -1.25
N SER A 225 4.72 -6.18 -2.51
CA SER A 225 5.08 -7.48 -3.07
C SER A 225 6.21 -8.14 -2.26
N GLU A 226 7.29 -7.41 -1.99
CA GLU A 226 8.43 -7.88 -1.17
C GLU A 226 8.01 -8.12 0.29
N CYS A 227 7.08 -7.32 0.83
CA CYS A 227 6.54 -7.53 2.18
C CYS A 227 5.74 -8.83 2.28
N LEU A 228 4.86 -9.09 1.32
CA LEU A 228 4.04 -10.30 1.25
C LEU A 228 4.89 -11.56 1.09
N GLU A 229 5.94 -11.52 0.25
CA GLU A 229 6.92 -12.61 0.12
C GLU A 229 7.51 -12.99 1.48
N ALA A 230 7.96 -11.99 2.26
CA ALA A 230 8.49 -12.24 3.59
C ALA A 230 7.44 -12.82 4.56
N LEU A 231 6.20 -12.33 4.48
CA LEU A 231 5.12 -12.68 5.41
C LEU A 231 4.54 -14.09 5.21
N CYS A 232 4.60 -14.64 4.00
CA CYS A 232 3.89 -15.89 3.68
C CYS A 232 4.77 -17.17 3.66
N GLN A 233 6.11 -17.10 3.61
CA GLN A 233 7.07 -18.24 3.46
C GLN A 233 6.89 -19.15 2.24
N VAL A 234 5.69 -19.23 1.67
CA VAL A 234 5.45 -19.92 0.41
C VAL A 234 6.26 -19.16 -0.62
N LYS A 235 7.03 -19.86 -1.46
CA LYS A 235 7.71 -19.23 -2.61
C LYS A 235 6.61 -18.58 -3.44
N PRO A 236 6.46 -17.24 -3.41
CA PRO A 236 5.49 -16.63 -4.28
C PRO A 236 5.90 -16.95 -5.70
N ILE A 237 4.92 -17.19 -6.56
CA ILE A 237 5.20 -17.24 -7.99
C ILE A 237 5.57 -15.80 -8.36
N LEU A 238 6.88 -15.57 -8.49
CA LEU A 238 7.40 -14.28 -8.91
C LEU A 238 7.25 -14.19 -10.42
N ARG A 239 6.59 -13.14 -10.87
CA ARG A 239 6.53 -12.83 -12.29
C ARG A 239 7.62 -11.81 -12.61
N PRO A 240 8.59 -12.15 -13.48
CA PRO A 240 9.45 -11.14 -14.05
C PRO A 240 8.60 -10.33 -15.03
N THR A 241 8.47 -9.04 -14.77
CA THR A 241 7.94 -8.09 -15.74
C THR A 241 9.04 -7.09 -16.09
N LYS A 242 9.05 -6.64 -17.34
CA LYS A 242 10.06 -5.69 -17.82
C LYS A 242 9.52 -4.27 -17.61
N GLY A 243 10.25 -3.49 -16.82
CA GLY A 243 10.06 -2.05 -16.76
C GLY A 243 10.88 -1.35 -17.84
N GLN A 244 10.34 -0.33 -18.51
CA GLN A 244 11.05 0.53 -19.46
C GLN A 244 11.18 1.97 -18.94
N ALA A 245 12.29 2.33 -18.29
CA ALA A 245 12.50 3.72 -17.88
C ALA A 245 13.10 4.55 -19.04
N THR A 246 12.65 5.80 -19.20
CA THR A 246 13.29 6.80 -20.06
C THR A 246 14.45 7.45 -19.32
N GLY A 247 15.65 7.36 -19.90
CA GLY A 247 16.83 8.09 -19.44
C GLY A 247 16.73 9.59 -19.73
N VAL A 248 17.67 10.36 -19.19
CA VAL A 248 17.80 11.82 -19.37
C VAL A 248 17.93 12.22 -20.87
N TYR A 249 18.26 11.25 -21.74
CA TYR A 249 18.43 11.43 -23.19
C TYR A 249 17.48 10.58 -24.04
N THR A 250 16.28 10.25 -23.56
CA THR A 250 15.29 9.39 -24.28
C THR A 250 15.72 7.93 -24.53
N GLU A 251 16.88 7.51 -24.02
CA GLU A 251 17.28 6.10 -24.04
C GLU A 251 16.34 5.25 -23.16
N LYS A 252 15.85 4.15 -23.72
CA LYS A 252 14.93 3.22 -23.05
C LYS A 252 15.72 2.11 -22.37
N HIS A 253 15.71 2.08 -21.04
CA HIS A 253 16.35 0.99 -20.27
C HIS A 253 15.32 -0.01 -19.79
N LEU A 254 15.52 -1.27 -20.17
CA LEU A 254 14.74 -2.39 -19.65
C LEU A 254 15.35 -2.88 -18.33
N PHE A 255 14.52 -3.11 -17.32
CA PHE A 255 14.93 -3.74 -16.06
C PHE A 255 13.87 -4.72 -15.57
N ASP A 256 14.32 -5.76 -14.87
CA ASP A 256 13.42 -6.78 -14.34
C ASP A 256 12.78 -6.32 -13.02
N ILE A 257 11.47 -6.51 -12.92
CA ILE A 257 10.68 -6.28 -11.72
C ILE A 257 10.08 -7.63 -11.32
N CYS A 258 10.33 -8.06 -10.09
CA CYS A 258 9.74 -9.27 -9.52
C CYS A 258 8.54 -8.90 -8.67
N LEU A 259 7.35 -9.37 -9.05
CA LEU A 259 6.11 -9.17 -8.30
C LEU A 259 5.45 -10.50 -7.95
N VAL A 260 4.70 -10.54 -6.84
CA VAL A 260 3.77 -11.64 -6.55
C VAL A 260 2.73 -11.71 -7.67
N SER A 261 2.61 -12.87 -8.33
CA SER A 261 1.68 -13.03 -9.46
C SER A 261 0.21 -13.07 -9.05
N ARG A 262 -0.05 -13.49 -7.81
CA ARG A 262 -1.37 -13.54 -7.18
C ARG A 262 -1.23 -13.17 -5.71
N LEU A 263 -2.20 -12.43 -5.18
CA LEU A 263 -2.24 -12.14 -3.76
C LEU A 263 -2.36 -13.44 -2.95
N PRO A 264 -1.54 -13.64 -1.91
CA PRO A 264 -1.69 -14.78 -1.02
C PRO A 264 -2.99 -14.65 -0.21
N TYR A 265 -3.52 -15.76 0.26
CA TYR A 265 -4.60 -15.72 1.24
C TYR A 265 -4.05 -15.35 2.61
N ALA A 266 -4.78 -14.54 3.38
CA ALA A 266 -4.39 -14.14 4.73
C ALA A 266 -4.23 -15.35 5.69
N SER A 267 -4.88 -16.48 5.39
CA SER A 267 -4.67 -17.75 6.08
C SER A 267 -3.25 -18.32 5.94
N GLN A 268 -2.47 -17.85 4.96
CA GLN A 268 -1.07 -18.23 4.73
C GLN A 268 -0.08 -17.36 5.54
N LEU A 269 -0.55 -16.35 6.27
CA LEU A 269 0.33 -15.51 7.10
C LEU A 269 0.92 -16.33 8.24
N ARG A 270 2.24 -16.22 8.47
CA ARG A 270 2.96 -16.92 9.56
C ARG A 270 2.41 -16.62 10.95
N ARG A 271 1.78 -15.46 11.12
CA ARG A 271 1.37 -14.90 12.41
C ARG A 271 -0.01 -14.31 12.26
N ARG A 272 -0.75 -14.27 13.37
CA ARG A 272 -2.03 -13.55 13.43
C ARG A 272 -1.75 -12.06 13.54
N PHE A 273 -2.50 -11.28 12.78
CA PHE A 273 -2.46 -9.82 12.80
C PHE A 273 -3.82 -9.31 13.24
N HIS A 274 -3.82 -8.20 13.98
CA HIS A 274 -5.04 -7.47 14.23
C HIS A 274 -5.51 -6.84 12.93
N VAL A 275 -6.80 -6.95 12.66
CA VAL A 275 -7.46 -6.30 11.52
C VAL A 275 -8.21 -5.10 12.06
N TRP A 276 -8.05 -3.95 11.42
CA TRP A 276 -8.77 -2.74 11.76
C TRP A 276 -9.50 -2.18 10.54
N THR A 277 -10.37 -1.21 10.79
CA THR A 277 -11.06 -0.46 9.75
C THR A 277 -10.26 0.81 9.45
N PRO A 278 -10.08 1.18 8.17
CA PRO A 278 -9.31 2.37 7.82
C PRO A 278 -9.90 3.64 8.44
N SER A 279 -9.04 4.53 8.92
CA SER A 279 -9.47 5.81 9.49
C SER A 279 -9.98 6.75 8.39
N PRO A 280 -10.91 7.69 8.66
CA PRO A 280 -11.28 8.72 7.69
C PRO A 280 -10.09 9.64 7.38
N PRO A 281 -10.02 10.21 6.15
CA PRO A 281 -9.02 11.21 5.83
C PRO A 281 -9.15 12.43 6.76
N PRO A 282 -8.03 12.99 7.24
CA PRO A 282 -8.07 14.17 8.09
C PRO A 282 -8.61 15.37 7.31
N LYS A 283 -9.30 16.27 8.02
CA LYS A 283 -9.65 17.58 7.47
C LYS A 283 -8.40 18.44 7.42
N ILE A 284 -7.95 18.76 6.20
CA ILE A 284 -6.83 19.69 5.99
C ILE A 284 -7.41 21.11 5.94
N PRO A 285 -6.93 22.05 6.76
CA PRO A 285 -7.38 23.44 6.70
C PRO A 285 -6.83 24.12 5.45
N ASP A 286 -7.60 25.04 4.89
CA ASP A 286 -7.13 25.93 3.84
C ASP A 286 -6.27 27.04 4.45
N ALA A 287 -5.19 27.39 3.76
CA ALA A 287 -4.39 28.56 4.07
C ALA A 287 -5.09 29.85 3.59
N ASP A 288 -4.56 31.01 3.99
CA ASP A 288 -5.11 32.32 3.62
C ASP A 288 -5.15 32.56 2.10
N ASP A 289 -4.35 31.82 1.32
CA ASP A 289 -4.34 31.84 -0.15
C ASP A 289 -5.38 30.87 -0.79
N GLY A 290 -6.20 30.22 0.03
CA GLY A 290 -7.24 29.27 -0.40
C GLY A 290 -6.71 27.88 -0.79
N LEU A 291 -5.42 27.60 -0.58
CA LEU A 291 -4.83 26.29 -0.87
C LEU A 291 -4.78 25.40 0.37
N PRO A 292 -4.92 24.07 0.24
CA PRO A 292 -4.85 23.16 1.38
C PRO A 292 -3.47 23.20 2.05
N MET A 293 -3.44 23.38 3.38
CA MET A 293 -2.22 23.37 4.18
C MET A 293 -1.74 21.94 4.48
N ASP A 294 -1.60 21.10 3.45
CA ASP A 294 -1.15 19.70 3.60
C ASP A 294 0.39 19.60 3.70
N ILE A 295 0.93 20.15 4.79
CA ILE A 295 2.38 20.13 5.06
C ILE A 295 2.88 18.71 5.25
N TRP A 296 2.09 17.86 5.89
CA TRP A 296 2.47 16.51 6.26
C TRP A 296 2.16 15.45 5.19
N GLY A 297 1.42 15.83 4.15
CA GLY A 297 1.09 14.95 3.05
C GLY A 297 0.05 13.89 3.43
N GLN A 298 -0.93 14.27 4.26
CA GLN A 298 -1.99 13.39 4.77
C GLN A 298 -3.35 13.64 4.10
N GLY A 299 -3.47 14.69 3.30
CA GLY A 299 -4.68 15.03 2.57
C GLY A 299 -4.88 14.19 1.31
N VAL A 300 -6.07 14.31 0.72
CA VAL A 300 -6.46 13.59 -0.50
C VAL A 300 -5.56 13.92 -1.69
N GLU A 301 -5.03 15.15 -1.79
CA GLU A 301 -4.08 15.52 -2.85
C GLU A 301 -2.79 14.68 -2.81
N SER A 302 -2.43 14.16 -1.64
CA SER A 302 -1.25 13.32 -1.45
C SER A 302 -1.42 11.88 -1.95
N ILE A 303 -2.59 11.53 -2.49
CA ILE A 303 -2.80 10.29 -3.24
C ILE A 303 -1.83 10.22 -4.42
N HIS A 304 -1.71 11.28 -5.21
CA HIS A 304 -0.91 11.26 -6.44
C HIS A 304 0.55 11.64 -6.21
N TRP A 305 0.95 11.93 -4.97
CA TRP A 305 2.28 12.46 -4.67
C TRP A 305 2.87 11.84 -3.41
N ASN A 306 4.09 11.30 -3.53
CA ASN A 306 4.88 10.88 -2.39
C ASN A 306 6.21 11.66 -2.32
N ARG A 307 6.27 12.60 -1.38
CA ARG A 307 7.47 13.43 -1.15
C ARG A 307 8.67 12.60 -0.70
N ILE A 308 8.45 11.52 0.02
CA ILE A 308 9.50 10.64 0.53
C ILE A 308 10.20 9.91 -0.60
N SER A 309 9.43 9.42 -1.58
CA SER A 309 9.97 8.82 -2.80
C SER A 309 10.78 9.83 -3.63
N ALA A 310 10.33 11.08 -3.73
CA ALA A 310 11.09 12.15 -4.40
C ALA A 310 12.43 12.46 -3.70
N ILE A 311 12.41 12.58 -2.36
CA ILE A 311 13.61 12.82 -1.56
C ILE A 311 14.61 11.68 -1.74
N PHE A 312 14.14 10.43 -1.61
CA PHE A 312 14.97 9.26 -1.79
C PHE A 312 15.63 9.24 -3.17
N ARG A 313 14.87 9.47 -4.24
CA ARG A 313 15.41 9.49 -5.60
C ARG A 313 16.50 10.55 -5.77
N ALA A 314 16.29 11.74 -5.23
CA ALA A 314 17.29 12.80 -5.25
C ALA A 314 18.56 12.39 -4.47
N SER A 315 18.41 11.68 -3.35
CA SER A 315 19.52 11.12 -2.57
C SER A 315 20.31 10.03 -3.31
N GLN A 316 19.63 9.15 -4.05
CA GLN A 316 20.31 8.14 -4.88
C GLN A 316 21.21 8.79 -5.93
N LEU A 317 20.74 9.87 -6.57
CA LEU A 317 21.49 10.61 -7.59
C LEU A 317 22.66 11.41 -7.00
N ARG A 318 22.47 12.07 -5.86
CA ARG A 318 23.55 12.85 -5.23
C ARG A 318 24.67 11.95 -4.73
N THR A 319 24.32 10.85 -4.05
CA THR A 319 25.32 9.98 -3.40
C THR A 319 26.07 9.06 -4.34
N SER A 320 25.64 8.91 -5.60
CA SER A 320 26.42 8.18 -6.61
C SER A 320 27.68 8.92 -7.03
N THR A 321 27.64 10.25 -7.04
CA THR A 321 28.73 11.12 -7.50
C THR A 321 29.44 11.83 -6.34
N HIS A 322 28.69 12.19 -5.30
CA HIS A 322 29.18 12.96 -4.16
C HIS A 322 28.60 12.37 -2.86
N PRO A 323 29.23 11.33 -2.29
CA PRO A 323 28.79 10.74 -1.03
C PRO A 323 28.68 11.78 0.08
N ALA A 324 27.65 11.65 0.91
CA ALA A 324 27.49 12.53 2.05
C ALA A 324 28.55 12.25 3.13
N ARG A 325 28.88 13.27 3.92
CA ARG A 325 29.77 13.08 5.06
C ARG A 325 29.17 12.06 6.04
N TYR A 326 30.01 11.15 6.53
CA TYR A 326 29.63 10.03 7.41
C TYR A 326 28.68 8.99 6.80
N GLN A 327 28.39 9.04 5.49
CA GLN A 327 27.55 8.05 4.82
C GLN A 327 28.03 6.63 5.13
N VAL A 328 27.13 5.79 5.67
CA VAL A 328 27.49 4.44 6.15
C VAL A 328 27.33 3.36 5.07
N CYS A 329 26.54 3.62 4.04
CA CYS A 329 26.37 2.72 2.90
C CYS A 329 25.97 3.48 1.63
N ARG A 330 26.12 2.84 0.46
CA ARG A 330 25.63 3.39 -0.81
C ARG A 330 24.11 3.30 -0.90
N ILE A 331 23.46 4.35 -1.40
CA ILE A 331 21.99 4.44 -1.57
C ILE A 331 21.57 4.00 -2.99
N GLN A 332 22.23 2.97 -3.53
CA GLN A 332 21.93 2.49 -4.89
C GLN A 332 20.86 1.39 -4.88
N ASP A 333 20.90 0.49 -3.90
CA ASP A 333 19.86 -0.51 -3.71
C ASP A 333 18.66 0.10 -2.97
N SER A 334 17.50 0.12 -3.62
CA SER A 334 16.24 0.58 -3.03
C SER A 334 15.49 -0.50 -2.27
N ARG A 335 15.93 -1.78 -2.31
CA ARG A 335 15.28 -2.88 -1.60
C ARG A 335 15.28 -2.69 -0.07
N PRO A 336 16.37 -2.30 0.62
CA PRO A 336 16.30 -2.04 2.06
C PRO A 336 15.37 -0.85 2.40
N TRP A 337 15.30 0.14 1.52
CA TRP A 337 14.40 1.29 1.66
C TRP A 337 12.93 0.87 1.58
N ARG A 338 12.59 0.01 0.61
CA ARG A 338 11.26 -0.61 0.48
C ARG A 338 10.94 -1.55 1.64
N ALA A 339 11.90 -2.36 2.10
CA ALA A 339 11.69 -3.30 3.19
C ALA A 339 11.33 -2.61 4.54
N LEU A 340 11.67 -1.32 4.68
CA LEU A 340 11.26 -0.44 5.78
C LEU A 340 9.90 0.25 5.57
N GLY A 341 9.27 0.09 4.41
CA GLY A 341 7.97 0.69 4.08
C GLY A 341 8.05 2.14 3.65
N MET A 342 9.23 2.67 3.32
CA MET A 342 9.41 4.10 3.10
C MET A 342 8.57 4.70 1.95
N PRO A 343 8.29 3.99 0.84
CA PRO A 343 7.33 4.45 -0.17
C PRO A 343 5.88 4.51 0.30
N ILE A 344 5.56 3.97 1.48
CA ILE A 344 4.22 4.03 2.08
C ILE A 344 4.09 5.26 2.98
N TRP A 345 5.14 5.58 3.75
CA TRP A 345 5.07 6.56 4.84
C TRP A 345 4.80 7.99 4.39
N ASP A 346 4.06 8.71 5.23
CA ASP A 346 3.78 10.14 5.03
C ASP A 346 4.96 11.02 5.50
N THR A 347 4.84 12.33 5.28
CA THR A 347 5.90 13.28 5.67
C THR A 347 5.97 13.46 7.18
N TRP A 348 4.85 13.29 7.90
CA TRP A 348 4.81 13.38 9.35
C TRP A 348 5.61 12.26 10.03
N ARG A 349 5.39 11.00 9.62
CA ARG A 349 6.15 9.86 10.12
C ARG A 349 7.63 10.01 9.81
N CYS A 350 7.97 10.43 8.60
CA CYS A 350 9.35 10.67 8.23
C CYS A 350 9.98 11.86 8.97
N TYR A 351 9.21 12.88 9.33
CA TYR A 351 9.67 13.95 10.22
C TYR A 351 9.96 13.41 11.62
N CYS A 352 9.06 12.60 12.18
CA CYS A 352 9.22 11.97 13.49
C CYS A 352 10.43 11.03 13.55
N LEU A 353 10.75 10.36 12.45
CA LEU A 353 11.95 9.53 12.27
C LEU A 353 13.24 10.34 12.02
N GLY A 354 13.12 11.66 11.88
CA GLY A 354 14.23 12.57 11.64
C GLY A 354 14.71 12.61 10.20
N LEU A 355 13.93 12.13 9.23
CA LEU A 355 14.30 12.11 7.80
C LEU A 355 13.84 13.36 7.05
N CYS A 356 12.71 13.96 7.45
CA CYS A 356 12.11 15.09 6.74
C CYS A 356 12.08 16.37 7.59
N PRO A 357 12.21 17.55 6.97
CA PRO A 357 12.03 18.82 7.65
C PRO A 357 10.56 19.24 7.74
N SER A 358 10.22 20.05 8.73
CA SER A 358 8.93 20.77 8.80
C SER A 358 8.95 22.00 7.88
N LYS A 359 8.85 21.80 6.56
CA LYS A 359 8.89 22.90 5.58
C LYS A 359 7.62 22.97 4.73
N TYR A 360 6.90 24.08 4.87
CA TYR A 360 5.89 24.48 3.90
C TYR A 360 6.57 25.10 2.67
N ARG A 361 6.28 24.58 1.47
CA ARG A 361 6.94 25.04 0.23
C ARG A 361 6.25 26.23 -0.44
N ARG A 362 4.98 26.52 -0.13
CA ARG A 362 4.22 27.58 -0.80
C ARG A 362 4.02 28.75 0.15
N GLY A 363 4.72 29.85 -0.08
CA GLY A 363 4.60 31.04 0.76
C GLY A 363 5.23 30.90 2.15
N GLU A 364 5.28 32.02 2.86
CA GLU A 364 5.77 32.06 4.23
C GLU A 364 4.62 31.88 5.22
N HIS A 365 4.47 30.68 5.80
CA HIS A 365 3.64 30.55 7.01
C HIS A 365 4.37 31.28 8.18
N PRO A 366 3.75 32.27 8.84
CA PRO A 366 4.43 33.11 9.83
C PRO A 366 4.52 32.50 11.25
N GLY A 367 4.05 31.28 11.45
CA GLY A 367 4.03 30.63 12.78
C GLY A 367 4.40 29.14 12.79
N PRO A 368 4.40 28.51 13.99
CA PRO A 368 4.55 27.07 14.15
C PRO A 368 3.56 26.30 13.27
N ILE A 369 4.01 25.15 12.77
CA ILE A 369 3.25 24.23 11.93
C ILE A 369 2.46 23.29 12.84
N PRO A 370 1.12 23.23 12.71
CA PRO A 370 0.31 22.25 13.44
C PRO A 370 0.65 20.84 12.98
N ALA A 371 0.89 19.94 13.94
CA ALA A 371 1.16 18.54 13.70
C ALA A 371 -0.12 17.69 13.82
N PRO A 372 -0.16 16.50 13.18
CA PRO A 372 -1.31 15.61 13.25
C PRO A 372 -1.65 15.13 14.67
N ASP A 373 -0.67 15.14 15.58
CA ASP A 373 -0.87 14.79 16.99
C ASP A 373 -1.28 15.96 17.88
N GLY A 374 -1.65 17.10 17.28
CA GLY A 374 -2.09 18.31 17.98
C GLY A 374 -0.94 19.18 18.51
N SER A 375 0.32 18.75 18.38
CA SER A 375 1.46 19.58 18.79
C SER A 375 1.78 20.67 17.77
N LEU A 376 2.59 21.64 18.20
CA LEU A 376 3.13 22.69 17.31
C LEU A 376 4.60 22.42 17.05
N VAL A 377 4.98 22.38 15.77
CA VAL A 377 6.35 22.17 15.31
C VAL A 377 6.87 23.47 14.72
N ALA A 378 8.01 23.98 15.20
CA ALA A 378 8.58 25.20 14.64
C ALA A 378 8.92 25.03 13.14
N LYS A 379 8.68 26.10 12.35
CA LYS A 379 8.91 26.11 10.91
C LYS A 379 10.39 25.97 10.59
N GLY A 380 10.70 25.14 9.59
CA GLY A 380 12.08 24.92 9.18
C GLY A 380 12.88 24.11 10.20
N CYS A 381 12.26 23.61 11.28
CA CYS A 381 12.84 22.59 12.12
C CYS A 381 13.11 21.37 11.24
N ILE A 382 14.38 21.24 10.92
CA ILE A 382 14.96 19.96 10.56
C ILE A 382 15.59 19.50 11.86
N PRO A 383 15.47 18.22 12.25
CA PRO A 383 16.47 17.70 13.18
C PRO A 383 17.82 18.06 12.58
N VAL A 384 18.64 18.84 13.31
CA VAL A 384 19.83 19.59 12.86
C VAL A 384 20.28 19.15 11.48
N ALA A 385 20.01 19.88 10.40
CA ALA A 385 20.42 19.47 9.05
C ALA A 385 21.35 20.51 8.44
N ARG A 386 22.58 20.10 8.15
CA ARG A 386 23.54 20.89 7.36
C ARG A 386 23.83 20.13 6.05
N GLY A 387 23.96 20.85 4.94
CA GLY A 387 24.37 20.24 3.66
C GLY A 387 23.55 19.00 3.26
N SER A 388 24.25 17.90 2.95
CA SER A 388 23.68 16.60 2.51
C SER A 388 23.28 15.66 3.64
N GLU A 389 22.97 16.15 4.84
CA GLU A 389 22.68 15.30 6.00
C GLU A 389 21.48 14.34 5.81
N VAL A 390 20.47 14.74 5.02
CA VAL A 390 19.36 13.84 4.67
C VAL A 390 19.87 12.56 3.99
N ASP A 391 20.90 12.67 3.16
CA ASP A 391 21.51 11.53 2.45
C ASP A 391 22.23 10.61 3.45
N TYR A 392 22.96 11.20 4.40
CA TYR A 392 23.55 10.45 5.51
C TYR A 392 22.47 9.68 6.30
N ARG A 393 21.39 10.34 6.71
CA ARG A 393 20.32 9.69 7.48
C ARG A 393 19.66 8.56 6.70
N ILE A 394 19.35 8.76 5.43
CA ILE A 394 18.83 7.70 4.57
C ILE A 394 19.80 6.52 4.53
N SER A 395 21.11 6.76 4.43
CA SER A 395 22.10 5.68 4.47
C SER A 395 22.08 4.91 5.81
N VAL A 396 21.85 5.59 6.93
CA VAL A 396 21.70 4.94 8.25
C VAL A 396 20.49 4.01 8.27
N PHE A 397 19.34 4.43 7.74
CA PHE A 397 18.15 3.59 7.66
C PHE A 397 18.38 2.36 6.77
N ILE A 398 18.97 2.55 5.59
CA ILE A 398 19.30 1.44 4.68
C ILE A 398 20.24 0.46 5.35
N HIS A 399 21.31 0.96 5.96
CA HIS A 399 22.28 0.11 6.65
C HIS A 399 21.65 -0.66 7.80
N ALA A 400 20.84 -0.01 8.63
CA ALA A 400 20.11 -0.66 9.72
C ALA A 400 19.20 -1.78 9.20
N ARG A 401 18.50 -1.58 8.08
CA ARG A 401 17.70 -2.65 7.49
C ARG A 401 18.55 -3.80 6.96
N MET A 402 19.69 -3.52 6.33
CA MET A 402 20.61 -4.57 5.88
C MET A 402 21.11 -5.42 7.05
N GLN A 403 21.42 -4.79 8.20
CA GLN A 403 21.80 -5.52 9.42
C GLN A 403 20.65 -6.37 9.98
N MET A 404 19.41 -5.85 9.96
CA MET A 404 18.24 -6.62 10.35
C MET A 404 18.04 -7.85 9.46
N GLU A 405 18.28 -7.74 8.15
CA GLU A 405 18.17 -8.86 7.20
C GLU A 405 19.21 -9.94 7.45
N GLU A 406 20.44 -9.53 7.77
CA GLU A 406 21.52 -10.45 8.12
C GLU A 406 21.15 -11.24 9.38
N HIS A 407 20.66 -10.55 10.41
CA HIS A 407 20.20 -11.20 11.63
C HIS A 407 19.00 -12.14 11.41
N GLU A 408 18.00 -11.72 10.62
CA GLU A 408 16.84 -12.56 10.25
C GLU A 408 17.28 -13.84 9.50
N ARG A 409 18.35 -13.76 8.70
CA ARG A 409 18.92 -14.92 8.00
C ARG A 409 19.65 -15.85 8.97
N GLU A 410 20.47 -15.31 9.86
CA GLU A 410 21.20 -16.09 10.86
C GLU A 410 20.25 -16.86 11.80
N GLU A 411 19.18 -16.21 12.29
CA GLU A 411 18.15 -16.86 13.10
C GLU A 411 17.49 -18.03 12.34
N SER A 412 17.16 -17.84 11.06
CA SER A 412 16.54 -18.88 10.24
C SER A 412 17.44 -20.10 9.98
N VAL A 413 18.76 -19.89 9.88
CA VAL A 413 19.74 -20.98 9.71
C VAL A 413 19.89 -21.75 11.02
N SER A 414 19.96 -21.06 12.15
CA SER A 414 20.05 -21.66 13.49
C SER A 414 18.82 -22.53 13.79
N ASP A 415 17.61 -22.04 13.49
CA ASP A 415 16.37 -22.81 13.67
C ASP A 415 16.33 -24.06 12.77
N GLY A 416 16.82 -23.94 11.54
CA GLY A 416 16.92 -25.06 10.60
C GLY A 416 17.97 -26.11 10.97
N GLU A 417 19.04 -25.73 11.67
CA GLU A 417 20.03 -26.66 12.22
C GLU A 417 19.53 -27.36 13.49
N LEU A 418 18.81 -26.65 14.35
CA LEU A 418 18.17 -27.20 15.54
C LEU A 418 17.11 -28.25 15.16
N ALA A 419 16.28 -27.97 14.15
CA ALA A 419 15.29 -28.91 13.63
C ALA A 419 15.95 -30.19 13.06
N ARG A 420 17.06 -30.04 12.31
CA ARG A 420 17.82 -31.18 11.75
C ARG A 420 18.47 -32.05 12.84
N ARG A 421 18.98 -31.45 13.92
CA ARG A 421 19.53 -32.20 15.07
C ARG A 421 18.48 -32.95 15.88
N ILE A 422 17.25 -32.47 15.90
CA ILE A 422 16.13 -33.17 16.56
C ILE A 422 15.71 -34.38 15.71
N HIS A 423 15.66 -34.24 14.39
CA HIS A 423 15.30 -35.33 13.48
C HIS A 423 16.41 -36.38 13.30
N SER A 424 17.68 -36.06 13.56
CA SER A 424 18.77 -37.04 13.50
C SER A 424 18.94 -37.86 14.80
N LYS A 425 18.10 -37.63 15.82
CA LYS A 425 18.13 -38.32 17.12
C LYS A 425 16.90 -39.20 17.38
N GLN A 426 16.01 -39.34 16.39
CA GLN A 426 14.98 -40.37 16.32
C GLN A 426 15.40 -41.39 15.27
#